data_AF-A3MSA2-F1
#
_entry.id   AF-A3MSA2-F1
#
_cell.length_a   1.000
_cell.length_b   1.000
_cell.length_c   1.000
_cell.angle_alpha   90.00
_cell.angle_beta   90.00
_cell.angle_gamma   90.00
#
_symmetry.space_group_name_H-M   'P 1'
#
loop_
_entity.id
_entity.type
_entity.pdbx_description
1 polymer ?
#
loop_
_entity_poly.entity_id
_entity_poly.type
_entity_poly.pdbx_seq_one_letter_code
_entity_poly.pdbx_strand_id
1 'polypeptide(L)'
;MEVVLVSGILIGFILFLFTLTPQQTELYAVAQPALMNLAQQALDRAILMQGNITTRRADGWTIVDLALSAQRPLYQPQIDSAKLGALAAPAAQGPTCVIRQQKLVEASGISQGVLVGYGVLAPRQSYACDYEAILKNFFGPAWDKYDMTLVLKPLVNLTICPNYPVGSVTIRRNDPMCAKVPLGKIWVTLNATGTAVNGTVVVTVIHCPVGGECQIASAEGYFKFDPNLRLYYYDVTGLLAQYLQDVPQGAGVAAFAQKVDYPKAFDFWLFNVSNRPLVYGFYTPDGRVWITHDATVSCGSGNTPALGIRRLDAYTGAGFTNLAQDAVLDPGQGQGQVKVDQCSKCVGNARCAACYVTPPPGSLFMVVWVERNSQGGNAPEGTMVIIPLAPTPPKAPVRVDTWRCRGLQSPPQTQSAVATRVVDSQAATYAAELTLYKWP
;
A
#
# COMPACT_ATOMS: atom_id res chain seq x y z
N MET A 1 -42.25 51.15 9.08
CA MET A 1 -42.79 49.94 9.73
C MET A 1 -42.18 48.63 9.19
N GLU A 2 -41.37 48.67 8.12
CA GLU A 2 -40.73 47.47 7.53
C GLU A 2 -39.42 47.05 8.23
N VAL A 3 -38.67 47.97 8.83
CA VAL A 3 -37.39 47.66 9.51
C VAL A 3 -37.60 46.84 10.80
N VAL A 4 -38.76 46.98 11.45
CA VAL A 4 -39.11 46.22 12.66
C VAL A 4 -39.55 44.79 12.30
N LEU A 5 -40.17 44.59 11.13
CA LEU A 5 -40.65 43.27 10.69
C LEU A 5 -39.49 42.35 10.27
N VAL A 6 -38.48 42.89 9.57
CA VAL A 6 -37.29 42.12 9.16
C VAL A 6 -36.45 41.72 10.37
N SER A 7 -36.35 42.59 11.37
CA SER A 7 -35.63 42.31 12.62
C SER A 7 -36.33 41.23 13.47
N GLY A 8 -37.67 41.25 13.52
CA GLY A 8 -38.45 40.23 14.22
C GLY A 8 -38.37 38.83 13.58
N ILE A 9 -38.34 38.77 12.25
CA ILE A 9 -38.22 37.50 11.50
C ILE A 9 -36.82 36.91 11.65
N LEU A 10 -35.76 37.73 11.62
CA LEU A 10 -34.38 37.26 11.84
C LEU A 10 -34.14 36.75 13.27
N ILE A 11 -34.69 37.41 14.28
CA ILE A 11 -34.61 36.95 15.68
C ILE A 11 -35.41 35.65 15.88
N GLY A 12 -36.58 35.54 15.24
CA GLY A 12 -37.38 34.32 15.23
C GLY A 12 -36.67 33.14 14.56
N PHE A 13 -35.95 33.37 13.46
CA PHE A 13 -35.20 32.33 12.75
C PHE A 13 -33.96 31.85 13.52
N ILE A 14 -33.29 32.77 14.22
CA ILE A 14 -32.15 32.43 15.11
C ILE A 14 -32.65 31.62 16.31
N LEU A 15 -33.74 32.02 16.95
CA LEU A 15 -34.33 31.26 18.07
C LEU A 15 -34.86 29.89 17.64
N PHE A 16 -35.43 29.79 16.43
CA PHE A 16 -35.90 28.51 15.87
C PHE A 16 -34.74 27.56 15.53
N LEU A 17 -33.61 28.08 15.04
CA LEU A 17 -32.39 27.28 14.83
C LEU A 17 -31.75 26.79 16.13
N PHE A 18 -31.88 27.55 17.24
CA PHE A 18 -31.38 27.13 18.56
C PHE A 18 -32.31 26.14 19.29
N THR A 19 -33.58 26.00 18.88
CA THR A 19 -34.58 25.17 19.57
C THR A 19 -34.90 23.85 18.87
N LEU A 20 -34.41 23.65 17.64
CA LEU A 20 -34.55 22.40 16.86
C LEU A 20 -33.24 21.63 16.71
N THR A 21 -32.30 21.79 17.64
CA THR A 21 -31.27 20.77 17.83
C THR A 21 -31.94 19.51 18.38
N PRO A 22 -31.84 18.34 17.72
CA PRO A 22 -32.22 17.10 18.37
C PRO A 22 -31.41 16.97 19.66
N GLN A 23 -32.06 16.55 20.74
CA GLN A 23 -31.45 16.27 22.05
C GLN A 23 -30.12 15.54 21.85
N GLN A 24 -29.04 16.31 21.87
CA GLN A 24 -27.70 15.78 22.04
C GLN A 24 -27.68 15.25 23.46
N THR A 25 -27.58 13.93 23.58
CA THR A 25 -27.21 13.28 24.82
C THR A 25 -25.94 13.96 25.32
N GLU A 26 -26.05 14.64 26.47
CA GLU A 26 -24.97 15.36 27.11
C GLU A 26 -23.80 14.40 27.40
N LEU A 27 -22.72 14.54 26.65
CA LEU A 27 -21.37 14.04 26.98
C LEU A 27 -20.32 14.78 26.12
N TYR A 28 -20.35 16.12 26.13
CA TYR A 28 -19.25 16.92 25.61
C TYR A 28 -18.92 18.02 26.62
N ALA A 29 -18.03 17.71 27.56
CA ALA A 29 -17.30 18.74 28.29
C ALA A 29 -16.55 19.60 27.26
N VAL A 30 -16.69 20.93 27.38
CA VAL A 30 -16.03 21.97 26.58
C VAL A 30 -14.62 21.52 26.17
N ALA A 31 -14.42 21.27 24.88
CA ALA A 31 -13.09 20.95 24.36
C ALA A 31 -12.16 22.14 24.63
N GLN A 32 -11.25 21.98 25.59
CA GLN A 32 -10.23 22.96 25.94
C GLN A 32 -9.40 23.25 24.68
N PRO A 33 -9.26 24.51 24.22
CA PRO A 33 -8.43 24.88 23.07
C PRO A 33 -7.01 24.29 23.12
N ALA A 34 -6.48 24.09 24.33
CA ALA A 34 -5.22 23.41 24.58
C ALA A 34 -5.17 21.95 24.10
N LEU A 35 -6.25 21.17 24.28
CA LEU A 35 -6.31 19.78 23.84
C LEU A 35 -6.40 19.69 22.31
N MET A 36 -7.10 20.63 21.66
CA MET A 36 -7.15 20.74 20.21
C MET A 36 -5.78 21.10 19.63
N ASN A 37 -5.08 22.09 20.21
CA ASN A 37 -3.72 22.44 19.82
C ASN A 37 -2.76 21.25 20.00
N LEU A 38 -2.91 20.48 21.08
CA LEU A 38 -2.10 19.31 21.33
C LEU A 38 -2.39 18.18 20.33
N ALA A 39 -3.65 17.97 19.95
CA ALA A 39 -4.03 17.02 18.90
C ALA A 39 -3.45 17.41 17.54
N GLN A 40 -3.47 18.71 17.19
CA GLN A 40 -2.84 19.23 15.98
C GLN A 40 -1.32 19.05 16.00
N GLN A 41 -0.66 19.33 17.13
CA GLN A 41 0.78 19.10 17.28
C GLN A 41 1.13 17.61 17.20
N ALA A 42 0.33 16.74 17.81
CA ALA A 42 0.54 15.29 17.71
C ALA A 42 0.37 14.79 16.28
N LEU A 43 -0.65 15.28 15.55
CA LEU A 43 -0.86 14.97 14.14
C LEU A 43 0.29 15.51 13.27
N ASP A 44 0.77 16.71 13.54
CA ASP A 44 1.90 17.32 12.84
C ASP A 44 3.19 16.56 13.10
N ARG A 45 3.44 16.11 14.33
CA ARG A 45 4.58 15.26 14.64
C ARG A 45 4.49 13.89 13.98
N ALA A 46 3.29 13.30 13.95
CA ALA A 46 3.05 12.07 13.23
C ALA A 46 3.32 12.27 11.72
N ILE A 47 2.91 13.36 11.10
CA ILE A 47 3.07 13.48 9.64
C ILE A 47 4.43 14.06 9.24
N LEU A 48 4.99 14.99 10.01
CA LEU A 48 6.09 15.86 9.58
C LEU A 48 7.46 15.53 10.19
N MET A 49 7.54 14.78 11.30
CA MET A 49 8.85 14.52 11.93
C MET A 49 9.60 13.36 11.29
N GLN A 50 10.90 13.56 11.08
CA GLN A 50 11.87 12.52 10.70
C GLN A 50 12.28 11.71 11.92
N GLY A 51 11.68 10.52 12.06
CA GLY A 51 12.03 9.53 13.07
C GLY A 51 12.58 8.24 12.45
N ASN A 52 13.71 7.77 13.00
CA ASN A 52 14.19 6.41 12.74
C ASN A 52 13.20 5.41 13.34
N ILE A 53 12.92 4.34 12.62
CA ILE A 53 12.17 3.21 13.17
C ILE A 53 13.02 2.56 14.28
N THR A 54 12.73 2.87 15.54
CA THR A 54 13.28 2.12 16.67
C THR A 54 12.29 1.03 17.08
N THR A 55 12.61 -0.22 16.76
CA THR A 55 11.86 -1.41 17.16
C THR A 55 12.64 -2.18 18.23
N ARG A 56 12.00 -2.47 19.36
CA ARG A 56 12.44 -3.51 20.30
C ARG A 56 11.25 -4.43 20.61
N ARG A 57 11.47 -5.53 21.34
CA ARG A 57 10.61 -6.74 21.43
C ARG A 57 9.85 -6.83 22.77
N ALA A 58 8.53 -7.11 22.71
CA ALA A 58 7.60 -7.55 23.76
C ALA A 58 6.16 -7.67 23.21
N ASP A 59 5.63 -8.89 23.20
CA ASP A 59 4.21 -9.27 23.32
C ASP A 59 3.14 -8.63 22.41
N GLY A 60 3.16 -9.01 21.13
CA GLY A 60 1.93 -9.40 20.42
C GLY A 60 1.09 -8.31 19.72
N TRP A 61 1.47 -7.04 19.75
CA TRP A 61 0.74 -5.96 19.06
C TRP A 61 1.68 -4.90 18.44
N THR A 62 1.25 -4.30 17.33
CA THR A 62 2.10 -3.51 16.40
C THR A 62 2.08 -2.01 16.66
N ILE A 63 3.25 -1.37 16.80
CA ILE A 63 3.40 0.08 16.57
C ILE A 63 4.55 0.39 15.60
N VAL A 64 4.25 1.27 14.63
CA VAL A 64 5.20 1.99 13.78
C VAL A 64 5.42 3.35 14.40
N ASP A 65 6.66 3.84 14.44
CA ASP A 65 6.91 5.25 14.74
C ASP A 65 5.98 6.10 13.86
N LEU A 66 4.97 6.72 14.50
CA LEU A 66 3.90 7.43 13.81
C LEU A 66 4.43 8.63 13.05
N ALA A 67 5.70 9.01 13.24
CA ALA A 67 6.48 9.94 12.45
C ALA A 67 6.65 9.42 11.01
N LEU A 68 5.63 9.60 10.20
CA LEU A 68 5.49 9.20 8.80
C LEU A 68 6.33 10.04 7.83
N SER A 69 7.28 10.89 8.24
CA SER A 69 7.91 11.82 7.28
C SER A 69 8.63 11.15 6.11
N ALA A 70 8.59 11.77 4.93
CA ALA A 70 9.50 11.48 3.82
C ALA A 70 10.97 11.83 4.16
N GLN A 71 11.92 11.10 3.56
CA GLN A 71 13.37 11.36 3.70
C GLN A 71 13.84 12.73 3.16
N ARG A 72 12.96 13.57 2.61
CA ARG A 72 13.30 14.86 2.00
C ARG A 72 12.29 15.95 2.37
N PRO A 73 12.74 17.18 2.66
CA PRO A 73 11.84 18.32 2.88
C PRO A 73 11.11 18.63 1.57
N LEU A 74 9.78 18.54 1.58
CA LEU A 74 8.93 18.87 0.44
C LEU A 74 7.81 19.81 0.91
N TYR A 75 7.37 20.69 0.02
CA TYR A 75 6.44 21.80 0.29
C TYR A 75 5.03 21.38 0.78
N GLN A 76 4.74 20.08 0.91
CA GLN A 76 3.51 19.53 1.45
C GLN A 76 3.80 18.39 2.46
N PRO A 77 2.94 18.17 3.47
CA PRO A 77 3.07 17.05 4.39
C PRO A 77 3.06 15.72 3.65
N GLN A 78 4.19 14.98 3.68
CA GLN A 78 4.32 13.69 3.01
C GLN A 78 4.48 12.53 3.99
N ILE A 79 3.80 11.44 3.67
CA ILE A 79 3.90 10.16 4.37
C ILE A 79 4.87 9.21 3.63
N ASP A 80 5.74 8.56 4.39
CA ASP A 80 6.65 7.49 4.02
C ASP A 80 5.86 6.24 3.62
N SER A 81 5.96 5.92 2.34
CA SER A 81 5.40 4.73 1.71
C SER A 81 5.81 3.42 2.40
N ALA A 82 7.05 3.30 2.89
CA ALA A 82 7.50 2.08 3.57
C ALA A 82 6.77 1.89 4.91
N LYS A 83 6.57 2.99 5.65
CA LYS A 83 5.84 2.98 6.93
C LYS A 83 4.36 2.66 6.73
N LEU A 84 3.74 3.21 5.69
CA LEU A 84 2.37 2.84 5.31
C LEU A 84 2.24 1.36 4.91
N GLY A 85 3.19 0.83 4.15
CA GLY A 85 3.20 -0.59 3.76
C GLY A 85 3.29 -1.52 4.98
N ALA A 86 4.12 -1.16 5.96
CA ALA A 86 4.21 -1.86 7.23
C ALA A 86 2.89 -1.81 8.03
N LEU A 87 2.20 -0.68 8.05
CA LEU A 87 0.89 -0.53 8.70
C LEU A 87 -0.24 -1.26 7.97
N ALA A 88 -0.12 -1.48 6.67
CA ALA A 88 -1.10 -2.22 5.87
C ALA A 88 -0.96 -3.74 6.00
N ALA A 89 0.22 -4.26 6.38
CA ALA A 89 0.48 -5.70 6.47
C ALA A 89 -0.47 -6.47 7.41
N PRO A 90 -0.84 -5.97 8.61
CA PRO A 90 -1.84 -6.63 9.47
C PRO A 90 -3.25 -6.70 8.87
N ALA A 91 -3.57 -5.83 7.91
CA ALA A 91 -4.85 -5.86 7.19
C ALA A 91 -4.85 -6.85 6.00
N ALA A 92 -3.68 -7.40 5.63
CA ALA A 92 -3.59 -8.38 4.57
C ALA A 92 -4.06 -9.76 5.06
N GLN A 93 -4.99 -10.38 4.33
CA GLN A 93 -5.61 -11.67 4.69
C GLN A 93 -4.81 -12.90 4.22
N GLY A 94 -3.51 -12.73 3.93
CA GLY A 94 -2.68 -13.79 3.39
C GLY A 94 -2.13 -14.79 4.43
N PRO A 95 -1.66 -15.97 4.01
CA PRO A 95 -0.94 -16.88 4.90
C PRO A 95 0.38 -16.25 5.36
N THR A 96 0.80 -16.57 6.58
CA THR A 96 2.13 -16.20 7.09
C THR A 96 3.19 -17.14 6.51
N CYS A 97 4.28 -16.55 6.04
CA CYS A 97 5.42 -17.20 5.42
C CYS A 97 6.67 -16.94 6.25
N VAL A 98 7.43 -17.99 6.57
CA VAL A 98 8.69 -17.93 7.31
C VAL A 98 9.85 -17.92 6.32
N ILE A 99 10.77 -16.98 6.48
CA ILE A 99 12.04 -16.94 5.74
C ILE A 99 12.98 -17.93 6.42
N ARG A 100 13.31 -19.03 5.74
CA ARG A 100 14.14 -20.14 6.23
C ARG A 100 15.64 -19.89 6.04
N GLN A 101 16.01 -18.99 5.14
CA GLN A 101 17.41 -18.70 4.86
C GLN A 101 18.00 -17.75 5.91
N GLN A 102 18.79 -18.29 6.82
CA GLN A 102 19.36 -17.54 7.96
C GLN A 102 20.19 -16.33 7.51
N LYS A 103 20.95 -16.43 6.41
CA LYS A 103 21.74 -15.30 5.90
C LYS A 103 20.87 -14.13 5.43
N LEU A 104 19.69 -14.41 4.90
CA LEU A 104 18.73 -13.37 4.54
C LEU A 104 18.10 -12.74 5.78
N VAL A 105 17.78 -13.54 6.80
CA VAL A 105 17.27 -13.03 8.07
C VAL A 105 18.30 -12.11 8.75
N GLU A 106 19.57 -12.52 8.79
CA GLU A 106 20.68 -11.71 9.31
C GLU A 106 20.86 -10.40 8.54
N ALA A 107 20.76 -10.42 7.21
CA ALA A 107 20.99 -9.25 6.37
C ALA A 107 19.82 -8.26 6.31
N SER A 108 18.58 -8.77 6.34
CA SER A 108 17.36 -7.95 6.20
C SER A 108 16.67 -7.62 7.53
N GLY A 109 16.96 -8.38 8.59
CA GLY A 109 16.24 -8.32 9.86
C GLY A 109 14.82 -8.88 9.80
N ILE A 110 14.39 -9.46 8.66
CA ILE A 110 13.05 -10.01 8.46
C ILE A 110 13.10 -11.53 8.51
N SER A 111 12.34 -12.14 9.43
CA SER A 111 12.23 -13.60 9.58
C SER A 111 10.91 -14.17 9.07
N GLN A 112 9.90 -13.32 8.86
CA GLN A 112 8.56 -13.71 8.44
C GLN A 112 7.87 -12.59 7.67
N GLY A 113 6.91 -12.95 6.83
CA GLY A 113 6.07 -12.04 6.06
C GLY A 113 4.68 -12.63 5.80
N VAL A 114 3.71 -11.78 5.50
CA VAL A 114 2.38 -12.21 5.03
C VAL A 114 2.41 -12.21 3.50
N LEU A 115 1.94 -13.28 2.86
CA LEU A 115 1.83 -13.31 1.40
C LEU A 115 0.73 -12.37 0.92
N VAL A 116 1.08 -11.31 0.19
CA VAL A 116 0.12 -10.30 -0.30
C VAL A 116 0.10 -10.35 -1.82
N GLY A 117 -0.68 -11.29 -2.35
CA GLY A 117 -0.76 -11.54 -3.79
C GLY A 117 0.33 -12.51 -4.25
N TYR A 118 0.84 -12.29 -5.46
CA TYR A 118 1.72 -13.24 -6.13
C TYR A 118 3.19 -12.87 -5.96
N GLY A 119 3.94 -13.71 -5.22
CA GLY A 119 5.38 -13.53 -5.02
C GLY A 119 5.76 -12.32 -4.15
N VAL A 120 4.81 -11.68 -3.47
CA VAL A 120 5.08 -10.52 -2.60
C VAL A 120 4.88 -10.89 -1.15
N LEU A 121 5.90 -10.64 -0.33
CA LEU A 121 5.79 -10.74 1.11
C LEU A 121 5.68 -9.34 1.69
N ALA A 122 4.61 -9.08 2.45
CA ALA A 122 4.57 -7.93 3.34
C ALA A 122 5.33 -8.33 4.62
N PRO A 123 6.49 -7.72 4.92
CA PRO A 123 7.29 -8.11 6.07
C PRO A 123 6.46 -8.04 7.36
N ARG A 124 6.39 -9.17 8.08
CA ARG A 124 5.74 -9.26 9.37
C ARG A 124 6.79 -8.96 10.42
N GLN A 125 7.11 -7.68 10.57
CA GLN A 125 7.95 -7.26 11.68
C GLN A 125 7.23 -7.56 13.00
N SER A 126 7.93 -8.24 13.91
CA SER A 126 7.45 -8.47 15.28
C SER A 126 7.73 -7.19 16.08
N TYR A 127 6.82 -6.25 16.03
CA TYR A 127 6.91 -5.01 16.79
C TYR A 127 6.54 -5.27 18.26
N ALA A 128 7.32 -4.79 19.22
CA ALA A 128 6.78 -4.55 20.56
C ALA A 128 6.01 -3.26 20.57
N CYS A 129 4.92 -3.25 21.33
CA CYS A 129 4.29 -2.01 21.71
C CYS A 129 5.13 -1.32 22.80
N ASP A 130 6.14 -0.51 22.43
CA ASP A 130 6.75 0.46 23.36
C ASP A 130 5.87 1.72 23.44
N TYR A 131 4.64 1.48 23.86
CA TYR A 131 3.58 2.46 24.05
C TYR A 131 4.05 3.68 24.86
N GLU A 132 4.81 3.41 25.91
CA GLU A 132 5.36 4.41 26.81
C GLU A 132 6.38 5.31 26.10
N ALA A 133 7.33 4.76 25.35
CA ALA A 133 8.27 5.58 24.59
C ALA A 133 7.57 6.47 23.55
N ILE A 134 6.54 5.95 22.89
CA ILE A 134 5.78 6.69 21.88
C ILE A 134 5.06 7.87 22.51
N LEU A 135 4.28 7.64 23.56
CA LEU A 135 3.56 8.73 24.20
C LEU A 135 4.50 9.70 24.93
N LYS A 136 5.64 9.23 25.47
CA LYS A 136 6.69 10.12 25.99
C LYS A 136 7.28 11.00 24.90
N ASN A 137 7.41 10.51 23.68
CA ASN A 137 7.88 11.32 22.55
C ASN A 137 6.86 12.43 22.21
N PHE A 138 5.56 12.12 22.20
CA PHE A 138 4.53 13.12 21.88
C PHE A 138 4.25 14.08 23.04
N PHE A 139 4.17 13.57 24.26
CA PHE A 139 3.59 14.27 25.41
C PHE A 139 4.55 14.41 26.61
N GLY A 140 5.79 13.92 26.48
CA GLY A 140 6.81 14.06 27.51
C GLY A 140 6.43 13.35 28.82
N PRO A 141 6.72 13.95 29.99
CA PRO A 141 6.38 13.38 31.29
C PRO A 141 4.89 13.14 31.52
N ALA A 142 4.00 13.81 30.77
CA ALA A 142 2.55 13.69 30.90
C ALA A 142 1.94 12.58 30.01
N TRP A 143 2.77 11.74 29.42
CA TRP A 143 2.38 10.68 28.48
C TRP A 143 1.27 9.76 29.00
N ASP A 144 1.29 9.46 30.30
CA ASP A 144 0.35 8.58 30.98
C ASP A 144 -1.08 9.12 31.00
N LYS A 145 -1.27 10.42 30.71
CA LYS A 145 -2.57 11.09 30.63
C LYS A 145 -3.21 11.06 29.26
N TYR A 146 -2.52 10.55 28.24
CA TYR A 146 -2.99 10.64 26.86
C TYR A 146 -3.07 9.28 26.17
N ASP A 147 -3.98 9.16 25.22
CA ASP A 147 -4.06 8.08 24.24
C ASP A 147 -4.45 8.66 22.89
N MET A 148 -4.22 7.93 21.80
CA MET A 148 -4.60 8.39 20.47
C MET A 148 -5.13 7.27 19.57
N THR A 149 -5.98 7.68 18.65
CA THR A 149 -6.38 6.89 17.48
C THR A 149 -5.93 7.67 16.25
N LEU A 150 -5.08 7.09 15.39
CA LEU A 150 -4.77 7.63 14.06
C LEU A 150 -5.53 6.83 13.00
N VAL A 151 -6.23 7.52 12.12
CA VAL A 151 -6.90 6.93 10.97
C VAL A 151 -6.41 7.60 9.69
N LEU A 152 -5.98 6.80 8.71
CA LEU A 152 -5.60 7.25 7.38
C LEU A 152 -6.59 6.67 6.36
N LYS A 153 -7.34 7.54 5.69
CA LYS A 153 -8.35 7.17 4.67
C LYS A 153 -7.89 7.69 3.31
N PRO A 154 -7.82 6.85 2.25
CA PRO A 154 -7.62 7.37 0.89
C PRO A 154 -8.71 8.39 0.56
N LEU A 155 -8.34 9.55 0.01
CA LEU A 155 -9.32 10.56 -0.42
C LEU A 155 -10.11 10.12 -1.64
N VAL A 156 -9.48 9.30 -2.48
CA VAL A 156 -10.04 8.78 -3.72
C VAL A 156 -9.65 7.32 -3.87
N ASN A 157 -10.60 6.50 -4.27
CA ASN A 157 -10.38 5.10 -4.56
C ASN A 157 -10.33 4.91 -6.06
N LEU A 158 -9.19 4.49 -6.57
CA LEU A 158 -8.99 4.08 -7.95
C LEU A 158 -9.08 2.56 -8.03
N THR A 159 -9.79 2.01 -9.00
CA THR A 159 -9.89 0.55 -9.17
C THR A 159 -9.95 0.17 -10.64
N ILE A 160 -9.01 -0.68 -11.07
CA ILE A 160 -9.04 -1.39 -12.35
C ILE A 160 -10.08 -2.51 -12.24
N CYS A 161 -11.08 -2.44 -13.11
CA CYS A 161 -12.26 -3.29 -13.14
C CYS A 161 -12.40 -3.98 -14.51
N PRO A 162 -11.79 -5.15 -14.68
CA PRO A 162 -12.08 -6.00 -15.83
C PRO A 162 -13.47 -6.62 -15.69
N ASN A 163 -14.23 -6.64 -16.78
CA ASN A 163 -15.37 -7.51 -17.00
C ASN A 163 -15.32 -7.97 -18.46
N TYR A 164 -14.29 -8.77 -18.77
CA TYR A 164 -13.90 -9.05 -20.14
C TYR A 164 -13.87 -10.57 -20.42
N PRO A 165 -14.53 -11.05 -21.50
CA PRO A 165 -14.50 -12.46 -21.87
C PRO A 165 -13.17 -12.83 -22.54
N VAL A 166 -12.60 -13.96 -22.11
CA VAL A 166 -11.39 -14.57 -22.69
C VAL A 166 -11.66 -16.07 -22.85
N GLY A 167 -11.77 -16.53 -24.09
CA GLY A 167 -12.21 -17.89 -24.37
C GLY A 167 -13.57 -18.19 -23.71
N SER A 168 -13.62 -19.23 -22.88
CA SER A 168 -14.83 -19.64 -22.14
C SER A 168 -14.98 -19.01 -20.75
N VAL A 169 -14.03 -18.18 -20.31
CA VAL A 169 -14.05 -17.55 -18.99
C VAL A 169 -14.27 -16.06 -19.10
N THR A 170 -14.90 -15.46 -18.08
CA THR A 170 -14.99 -14.00 -17.97
C THR A 170 -14.11 -13.54 -16.83
N ILE A 171 -13.16 -12.66 -17.14
CA ILE A 171 -12.27 -12.11 -16.15
C ILE A 171 -12.98 -10.96 -15.43
N ARG A 172 -13.10 -11.10 -14.12
CA ARG A 172 -13.75 -10.11 -13.25
C ARG A 172 -12.95 -9.89 -11.98
N ARG A 173 -12.94 -8.65 -11.50
CA ARG A 173 -12.49 -8.34 -10.14
C ARG A 173 -13.70 -8.27 -9.21
N ASN A 174 -13.65 -9.04 -8.12
CA ASN A 174 -14.69 -9.03 -7.09
C ASN A 174 -14.50 -7.81 -6.16
N ASP A 175 -14.87 -6.65 -6.65
CA ASP A 175 -14.83 -5.38 -5.94
C ASP A 175 -16.15 -4.63 -6.18
N PRO A 176 -16.80 -4.05 -5.15
CA PRO A 176 -18.04 -3.31 -5.32
C PRO A 176 -17.96 -2.21 -6.38
N MET A 177 -16.80 -1.59 -6.59
CA MET A 177 -16.59 -0.58 -7.64
C MET A 177 -16.67 -1.17 -9.06
N CYS A 178 -16.41 -2.47 -9.20
CA CYS A 178 -16.43 -3.16 -10.48
C CYS A 178 -17.79 -3.75 -10.85
N ALA A 179 -18.75 -3.77 -9.91
CA ALA A 179 -20.06 -4.41 -10.10
C ALA A 179 -20.87 -3.82 -11.26
N LYS A 180 -20.63 -2.55 -11.61
CA LYS A 180 -21.37 -1.81 -12.65
C LYS A 180 -20.67 -1.79 -14.01
N VAL A 181 -19.51 -2.42 -14.15
CA VAL A 181 -18.77 -2.41 -15.42
C VAL A 181 -19.47 -3.33 -16.43
N PRO A 182 -19.81 -2.86 -17.65
CA PRO A 182 -20.46 -3.68 -18.67
C PRO A 182 -19.62 -4.89 -19.09
N LEU A 183 -20.26 -5.95 -19.58
CA LEU A 183 -19.56 -7.09 -20.17
C LEU A 183 -18.79 -6.66 -21.43
N GLY A 184 -17.58 -7.19 -21.60
CA GLY A 184 -16.68 -6.83 -22.70
C GLY A 184 -15.91 -5.54 -22.45
N LYS A 185 -15.92 -5.01 -21.23
CA LYS A 185 -15.24 -3.77 -20.88
C LYS A 185 -14.19 -3.96 -19.78
N ILE A 186 -13.17 -3.12 -19.86
CA ILE A 186 -12.15 -2.98 -18.82
C ILE A 186 -12.07 -1.50 -18.50
N TRP A 187 -12.56 -1.14 -17.33
CA TRP A 187 -12.61 0.25 -16.89
C TRP A 187 -11.67 0.48 -15.73
N VAL A 188 -11.00 1.62 -15.75
CA VAL A 188 -10.44 2.19 -14.53
C VAL A 188 -11.51 3.08 -13.93
N THR A 189 -11.93 2.75 -12.72
CA THR A 189 -13.04 3.42 -12.03
C THR A 189 -12.51 4.25 -10.88
N LEU A 190 -13.18 5.38 -10.63
CA LEU A 190 -12.82 6.31 -9.57
C LEU A 190 -14.05 6.59 -8.72
N ASN A 191 -13.95 6.29 -7.43
CA ASN A 191 -14.95 6.64 -6.43
C ASN A 191 -14.38 7.72 -5.51
N ALA A 192 -15.07 8.83 -5.43
CA ALA A 192 -14.66 9.97 -4.63
C ALA A 192 -15.89 10.63 -4.00
N THR A 193 -15.70 11.13 -2.79
CA THR A 193 -16.67 11.97 -2.09
C THR A 193 -16.39 13.43 -2.43
N GLY A 194 -17.25 14.08 -3.23
CA GLY A 194 -17.16 15.51 -3.55
C GLY A 194 -17.04 15.84 -5.03
N THR A 195 -16.88 17.12 -5.38
CA THR A 195 -16.92 17.67 -6.74
C THR A 195 -15.57 17.74 -7.46
N ALA A 196 -14.44 17.54 -6.76
CA ALA A 196 -13.09 17.72 -7.29
C ALA A 196 -12.41 16.40 -7.73
N VAL A 197 -13.11 15.62 -8.57
CA VAL A 197 -12.76 14.22 -8.88
C VAL A 197 -12.21 14.05 -10.30
N ASN A 198 -12.36 15.08 -11.14
CA ASN A 198 -11.86 15.05 -12.50
C ASN A 198 -10.33 15.08 -12.52
N GLY A 199 -9.71 14.43 -13.51
CA GLY A 199 -8.27 14.41 -13.66
C GLY A 199 -7.78 13.34 -14.61
N THR A 200 -6.48 13.40 -14.83
CA THR A 200 -5.71 12.57 -15.73
C THR A 200 -5.35 11.25 -15.05
N VAL A 201 -5.54 10.16 -15.78
CA VAL A 201 -5.14 8.82 -15.40
C VAL A 201 -4.20 8.26 -16.45
N VAL A 202 -3.10 7.67 -15.98
CA VAL A 202 -2.16 6.91 -16.79
C VAL A 202 -2.35 5.45 -16.45
N VAL A 203 -2.53 4.63 -17.48
CA VAL A 203 -2.66 3.18 -17.37
C VAL A 203 -1.51 2.52 -18.10
N THR A 204 -0.71 1.76 -17.38
CA THR A 204 0.42 1.00 -17.91
C THR A 204 0.12 -0.49 -17.82
N VAL A 205 0.27 -1.17 -18.95
CA VAL A 205 0.08 -2.62 -19.08
C VAL A 205 1.42 -3.26 -19.35
N ILE A 206 1.63 -4.37 -18.68
CA ILE A 206 2.79 -5.22 -18.83
C ILE A 206 2.30 -6.60 -19.26
N HIS A 207 2.81 -7.09 -20.37
CA HIS A 207 2.45 -8.40 -20.92
C HIS A 207 3.72 -9.24 -21.11
N CYS A 208 3.75 -10.44 -20.54
CA CYS A 208 4.82 -11.40 -20.74
C CYS A 208 4.29 -12.64 -21.46
N PRO A 209 4.58 -12.80 -22.76
CA PRO A 209 4.33 -14.07 -23.43
C PRO A 209 5.25 -15.16 -22.87
N VAL A 210 4.81 -16.41 -22.98
CA VAL A 210 5.66 -17.58 -22.66
C VAL A 210 6.79 -17.65 -23.70
N GLY A 211 8.05 -17.63 -23.24
CA GLY A 211 9.22 -17.75 -24.12
C GLY A 211 9.57 -16.50 -24.94
N GLY A 212 8.97 -15.34 -24.65
CA GLY A 212 9.26 -14.08 -25.33
C GLY A 212 9.56 -12.92 -24.38
N GLU A 213 10.03 -11.81 -24.93
CA GLU A 213 10.26 -10.60 -24.16
C GLU A 213 8.95 -9.96 -23.72
N CYS A 214 8.93 -9.46 -22.49
CA CYS A 214 7.76 -8.78 -21.97
C CYS A 214 7.60 -7.39 -22.60
N GLN A 215 6.38 -7.08 -23.00
CA GLN A 215 5.97 -5.86 -23.65
C GLN A 215 5.33 -4.91 -22.65
N ILE A 216 5.48 -3.61 -22.92
CA ILE A 216 4.94 -2.54 -22.10
C ILE A 216 4.17 -1.60 -23.00
N ALA A 217 2.94 -1.30 -22.61
CA ALA A 217 2.09 -0.33 -23.29
C ALA A 217 1.47 0.61 -22.27
N SER A 218 1.34 1.88 -22.61
CA SER A 218 0.71 2.88 -21.75
C SER A 218 -0.33 3.68 -22.52
N ALA A 219 -1.40 4.07 -21.83
CA ALA A 219 -2.36 5.03 -22.31
C ALA A 219 -2.63 6.08 -21.23
N GLU A 220 -2.84 7.31 -21.68
CA GLU A 220 -3.26 8.43 -20.84
C GLU A 220 -4.66 8.87 -21.25
N GLY A 221 -5.45 9.32 -20.28
CA GLY A 221 -6.72 9.97 -20.57
C GLY A 221 -7.38 10.56 -19.34
N TYR A 222 -8.63 10.95 -19.53
CA TYR A 222 -9.43 11.62 -18.51
C TYR A 222 -10.63 10.77 -18.12
N PHE A 223 -11.03 10.85 -16.85
CA PHE A 223 -12.26 10.21 -16.39
C PHE A 223 -13.49 10.86 -17.02
N LYS A 224 -14.42 10.02 -17.45
CA LYS A 224 -15.77 10.40 -17.88
C LYS A 224 -16.76 10.04 -16.78
N PHE A 225 -17.74 10.91 -16.54
CA PHE A 225 -18.82 10.60 -15.60
C PHE A 225 -19.97 9.91 -16.33
N ASP A 226 -20.35 8.72 -15.88
CA ASP A 226 -21.60 8.09 -16.30
C ASP A 226 -22.71 8.47 -15.30
N PRO A 227 -23.73 9.26 -15.73
CA PRO A 227 -24.81 9.68 -14.84
C PRO A 227 -25.74 8.54 -14.41
N ASN A 228 -25.86 7.48 -15.23
CA ASN A 228 -26.71 6.34 -14.93
C ASN A 228 -26.04 5.43 -13.88
N LEU A 229 -24.74 5.23 -14.01
CA LEU A 229 -23.96 4.42 -13.08
C LEU A 229 -23.49 5.20 -11.85
N ARG A 230 -23.56 6.54 -11.91
CA ARG A 230 -23.02 7.49 -10.93
C ARG A 230 -21.55 7.19 -10.61
N LEU A 231 -20.75 7.02 -11.66
CA LEU A 231 -19.36 6.56 -11.56
C LEU A 231 -18.47 7.30 -12.56
N TYR A 232 -17.28 7.66 -12.11
CA TYR A 232 -16.22 8.14 -12.99
C TYR A 232 -15.42 6.95 -13.53
N TYR A 233 -15.20 6.91 -14.85
CA TYR A 233 -14.49 5.81 -15.49
C TYR A 233 -13.60 6.28 -16.64
N TYR A 234 -12.54 5.53 -16.91
CA TYR A 234 -11.71 5.62 -18.11
C TYR A 234 -11.68 4.23 -18.76
N ASP A 235 -12.11 4.15 -20.02
CA ASP A 235 -12.20 2.89 -20.76
C ASP A 235 -10.83 2.53 -21.36
N VAL A 236 -10.22 1.47 -20.84
CA VAL A 236 -8.92 0.95 -21.29
C VAL A 236 -9.04 -0.39 -22.00
N THR A 237 -10.25 -0.73 -22.46
CA THR A 237 -10.51 -1.99 -23.15
C THR A 237 -9.58 -2.16 -24.35
N GLY A 238 -9.41 -1.13 -25.18
CA GLY A 238 -8.54 -1.18 -26.35
C GLY A 238 -7.06 -1.41 -26.04
N LEU A 239 -6.60 -1.01 -24.83
CA LEU A 239 -5.21 -1.20 -24.40
C LEU A 239 -4.96 -2.62 -23.88
N LEU A 240 -5.87 -3.15 -23.04
CA LEU A 240 -5.67 -4.44 -22.37
C LEU A 240 -6.20 -5.65 -23.15
N ALA A 241 -7.25 -5.48 -23.95
CA ALA A 241 -7.98 -6.61 -24.55
C ALA A 241 -7.09 -7.55 -25.35
N GLN A 242 -6.14 -7.00 -26.13
CA GLN A 242 -5.21 -7.79 -26.94
C GLN A 242 -4.33 -8.71 -26.09
N TYR A 243 -3.81 -8.22 -24.96
CA TYR A 243 -2.92 -8.99 -24.08
C TYR A 243 -3.67 -10.03 -23.26
N LEU A 244 -4.96 -9.80 -22.98
CA LEU A 244 -5.78 -10.77 -22.26
C LEU A 244 -6.09 -12.01 -23.10
N GLN A 245 -6.02 -11.96 -24.42
CA GLN A 245 -6.24 -13.13 -25.28
C GLN A 245 -5.08 -14.14 -25.23
N ASP A 246 -3.88 -13.70 -24.88
CA ASP A 246 -2.68 -14.55 -24.79
C ASP A 246 -2.56 -15.26 -23.44
N VAL A 247 -3.37 -14.85 -22.47
CA VAL A 247 -3.35 -15.39 -21.11
C VAL A 247 -3.65 -16.89 -21.06
N PRO A 248 -4.66 -17.44 -21.74
CA PRO A 248 -4.88 -18.89 -21.75
C PRO A 248 -3.64 -19.69 -22.20
N GLN A 249 -2.70 -19.06 -22.90
CA GLN A 249 -1.45 -19.66 -23.35
C GLN A 249 -0.32 -19.58 -22.31
N GLY A 250 -0.60 -19.11 -21.09
CA GLY A 250 0.36 -19.00 -20.00
C GLY A 250 1.03 -17.64 -19.87
N ALA A 251 0.60 -16.64 -20.65
CA ALA A 251 1.15 -15.29 -20.58
C ALA A 251 0.73 -14.55 -19.31
N GLY A 252 1.68 -13.86 -18.66
CA GLY A 252 1.41 -13.02 -17.49
C GLY A 252 1.01 -11.62 -17.92
N VAL A 253 -0.09 -11.08 -17.38
CA VAL A 253 -0.52 -9.70 -17.64
C VAL A 253 -0.65 -8.94 -16.32
N ALA A 254 -0.12 -7.72 -16.30
CA ALA A 254 -0.35 -6.78 -15.21
C ALA A 254 -0.81 -5.44 -15.76
N ALA A 255 -1.72 -4.80 -15.04
CA ALA A 255 -2.17 -3.46 -15.33
C ALA A 255 -2.01 -2.59 -14.10
N PHE A 256 -1.55 -1.36 -14.33
CA PHE A 256 -1.34 -0.34 -13.32
C PHE A 256 -2.11 0.89 -13.73
N ALA A 257 -2.83 1.50 -12.81
CA ALA A 257 -3.53 2.74 -13.03
C ALA A 257 -3.04 3.76 -12.00
N GLN A 258 -2.70 4.95 -12.47
CA GLN A 258 -2.26 6.06 -11.65
C GLN A 258 -3.07 7.30 -12.01
N LYS A 259 -3.79 7.86 -11.04
CA LYS A 259 -4.30 9.23 -11.14
C LYS A 259 -3.15 10.17 -10.79
N VAL A 260 -2.65 10.86 -11.80
CA VAL A 260 -1.46 11.73 -11.66
C VAL A 260 -1.82 13.11 -11.09
N ASP A 261 -3.03 13.57 -11.35
CA ASP A 261 -3.54 14.83 -10.80
C ASP A 261 -3.97 14.66 -9.35
N TYR A 262 -3.89 15.74 -8.57
CA TYR A 262 -4.37 15.77 -7.20
C TYR A 262 -5.91 15.65 -7.11
N PRO A 263 -6.48 14.94 -6.12
CA PRO A 263 -5.82 14.02 -5.19
C PRO A 263 -5.32 12.76 -5.94
N LYS A 264 -4.12 12.29 -5.58
CA LYS A 264 -3.45 11.16 -6.24
C LYS A 264 -4.06 9.82 -5.82
N ALA A 265 -4.02 8.85 -6.73
CA ALA A 265 -4.47 7.49 -6.47
C ALA A 265 -3.71 6.49 -7.33
N PHE A 266 -3.61 5.26 -6.85
CA PHE A 266 -2.94 4.17 -7.56
C PHE A 266 -3.66 2.85 -7.30
N ASP A 267 -3.73 2.01 -8.32
CA ASP A 267 -4.20 0.62 -8.20
C ASP A 267 -3.47 -0.24 -9.22
N PHE A 268 -3.33 -1.52 -8.90
CA PHE A 268 -2.80 -2.49 -9.83
C PHE A 268 -3.65 -3.75 -9.83
N TRP A 269 -3.55 -4.48 -10.93
CA TRP A 269 -4.24 -5.73 -11.12
C TRP A 269 -3.34 -6.70 -11.87
N LEU A 270 -3.24 -7.94 -11.35
CA LEU A 270 -2.42 -9.02 -11.89
C LEU A 270 -3.33 -10.11 -12.46
N PHE A 271 -2.97 -10.66 -13.60
CA PHE A 271 -3.71 -11.71 -14.27
C PHE A 271 -2.78 -12.79 -14.84
N ASN A 272 -3.15 -14.04 -14.59
CA ASN A 272 -2.40 -15.23 -15.02
C ASN A 272 -0.89 -15.17 -14.77
N VAL A 273 -0.54 -14.56 -13.64
CA VAL A 273 0.63 -15.00 -12.91
C VAL A 273 0.38 -16.46 -12.54
N SER A 274 1.35 -17.32 -12.83
CA SER A 274 1.36 -18.73 -12.47
C SER A 274 0.75 -18.99 -11.07
N ASN A 275 0.28 -20.20 -10.78
CA ASN A 275 -0.12 -20.53 -9.41
C ASN A 275 1.04 -20.50 -8.40
N ARG A 276 2.29 -20.37 -8.87
CA ARG A 276 3.53 -20.53 -8.10
C ARG A 276 4.62 -19.54 -8.52
N PRO A 277 5.01 -18.60 -7.65
CA PRO A 277 6.13 -17.70 -7.92
C PRO A 277 7.47 -18.44 -7.76
N LEU A 278 8.41 -18.16 -8.67
CA LEU A 278 9.78 -18.68 -8.61
C LEU A 278 10.66 -17.92 -7.60
N VAL A 279 10.27 -16.68 -7.29
CA VAL A 279 10.92 -15.82 -6.30
C VAL A 279 9.88 -15.11 -5.45
N TYR A 280 10.29 -14.69 -4.26
CA TYR A 280 9.54 -13.80 -3.42
C TYR A 280 10.27 -12.47 -3.26
N GLY A 281 9.52 -11.38 -3.25
CA GLY A 281 10.02 -10.03 -3.11
C GLY A 281 9.40 -9.31 -1.91
N PHE A 282 10.18 -8.46 -1.25
CA PHE A 282 9.68 -7.57 -0.22
C PHE A 282 10.50 -6.27 -0.13
N TYR A 283 9.82 -5.17 0.20
CA TYR A 283 10.43 -3.86 0.39
C TYR A 283 10.64 -3.59 1.88
N THR A 284 11.81 -3.08 2.27
CA THR A 284 12.15 -2.76 3.65
C THR A 284 12.30 -1.25 3.87
N PRO A 285 12.12 -0.76 5.12
CA PRO A 285 12.20 0.68 5.42
C PRO A 285 13.57 1.33 5.20
N ASP A 286 14.63 0.55 5.06
CA ASP A 286 15.96 1.03 4.66
C ASP A 286 16.05 1.39 3.17
N GLY A 287 14.94 1.29 2.44
CA GLY A 287 14.85 1.60 1.02
C GLY A 287 15.33 0.48 0.11
N ARG A 288 15.56 -0.73 0.64
CA ARG A 288 15.97 -1.89 -0.17
C ARG A 288 14.80 -2.77 -0.53
N VAL A 289 14.92 -3.38 -1.71
CA VAL A 289 14.02 -4.44 -2.17
C VAL A 289 14.80 -5.72 -2.18
N TRP A 290 14.32 -6.68 -1.41
CA TRP A 290 14.92 -8.00 -1.27
C TRP A 290 14.17 -8.96 -2.17
N ILE A 291 14.92 -9.79 -2.88
CA ILE A 291 14.39 -10.86 -3.72
C ILE A 291 15.05 -12.15 -3.31
N THR A 292 14.24 -13.17 -3.07
CA THR A 292 14.68 -14.43 -2.52
C THR A 292 14.06 -15.59 -3.29
N HIS A 293 14.83 -16.68 -3.42
CA HIS A 293 14.36 -17.87 -4.12
C HIS A 293 13.18 -18.53 -3.39
N ASP A 294 12.26 -19.18 -4.10
CA ASP A 294 11.08 -19.82 -3.48
C ASP A 294 11.43 -20.80 -2.33
N ALA A 295 12.47 -21.62 -2.52
CA ALA A 295 13.00 -22.56 -1.55
C ALA A 295 13.44 -21.94 -0.21
N THR A 296 13.70 -20.63 -0.18
CA THR A 296 14.08 -19.93 1.06
C THR A 296 12.89 -19.51 1.92
N VAL A 297 11.65 -19.73 1.47
CA VAL A 297 10.44 -19.26 2.14
C VAL A 297 9.47 -20.44 2.35
N SER A 298 8.82 -20.53 3.51
CA SER A 298 7.92 -21.65 3.83
C SER A 298 6.66 -21.74 2.97
N CYS A 299 6.23 -20.62 2.37
CA CYS A 299 5.15 -20.58 1.39
C CYS A 299 5.61 -20.95 -0.02
N GLY A 300 6.92 -21.06 -0.23
CA GLY A 300 7.49 -21.56 -1.46
C GLY A 300 7.38 -23.08 -1.56
N SER A 301 7.58 -23.59 -2.76
CA SER A 301 7.40 -25.01 -3.07
C SER A 301 8.61 -25.87 -2.69
N GLY A 302 9.72 -25.23 -2.27
CA GLY A 302 10.91 -25.89 -1.76
C GLY A 302 11.85 -26.46 -2.82
N ASN A 303 11.40 -26.65 -4.07
CA ASN A 303 12.11 -27.46 -5.07
C ASN A 303 11.93 -26.97 -6.52
N THR A 304 11.57 -25.70 -6.77
CA THR A 304 11.42 -25.22 -8.15
C THR A 304 12.66 -24.42 -8.57
N PRO A 305 13.59 -24.98 -9.36
CA PRO A 305 14.81 -24.27 -9.70
C PRO A 305 14.53 -23.12 -10.69
N ALA A 306 14.73 -21.88 -10.22
CA ALA A 306 14.76 -20.70 -11.07
C ALA A 306 16.10 -20.67 -11.84
N LEU A 307 16.07 -20.30 -13.13
CA LEU A 307 17.27 -20.00 -13.94
C LEU A 307 17.94 -18.71 -13.43
N GLY A 308 17.12 -17.80 -12.89
CA GLY A 308 17.53 -16.53 -12.33
C GLY A 308 16.56 -15.41 -12.67
N ILE A 309 16.79 -14.27 -12.06
CA ILE A 309 16.19 -12.99 -12.39
C ILE A 309 16.85 -12.52 -13.68
N ARG A 310 16.13 -12.59 -14.81
CA ARG A 310 16.62 -12.08 -16.09
C ARG A 310 16.77 -10.60 -16.09
N ARG A 311 15.79 -9.94 -15.50
CA ARG A 311 15.74 -8.50 -15.48
C ARG A 311 14.98 -8.09 -14.25
N LEU A 312 15.33 -6.92 -13.75
CA LEU A 312 14.65 -6.32 -12.63
C LEU A 312 14.59 -4.83 -12.92
N ASP A 313 13.37 -4.31 -12.98
CA ASP A 313 13.12 -2.92 -13.31
C ASP A 313 12.30 -2.25 -12.21
N ALA A 314 12.55 -0.97 -11.99
CA ALA A 314 11.70 -0.11 -11.18
C ALA A 314 11.00 0.91 -12.05
N TYR A 315 9.71 1.11 -11.81
CA TYR A 315 8.90 2.10 -12.51
C TYR A 315 8.83 3.39 -11.69
N THR A 316 9.23 4.53 -12.26
CA THR A 316 9.30 5.84 -11.57
C THR A 316 8.13 6.78 -11.92
N GLY A 317 7.12 6.32 -12.66
CA GLY A 317 6.09 7.18 -13.24
C GLY A 317 6.52 7.84 -14.56
N ALA A 318 7.82 8.06 -14.76
CA ALA A 318 8.39 8.56 -16.03
C ALA A 318 8.85 7.43 -16.97
N GLY A 319 8.96 6.20 -16.46
CA GLY A 319 9.41 5.05 -17.22
C GLY A 319 10.05 3.98 -16.34
N PHE A 320 10.60 2.96 -16.99
CA PHE A 320 11.32 1.87 -16.34
C PHE A 320 12.81 2.17 -16.26
N THR A 321 13.39 1.94 -15.10
CA THR A 321 14.85 1.93 -14.87
C THR A 321 15.27 0.51 -14.57
N ASN A 322 16.20 -0.04 -15.35
CA ASN A 322 16.79 -1.34 -15.05
C ASN A 322 17.73 -1.23 -13.85
N LEU A 323 17.59 -2.11 -12.86
CA LEU A 323 18.45 -2.12 -11.66
C LEU A 323 19.33 -3.38 -11.57
N ALA A 324 18.93 -4.46 -12.24
CA ALA A 324 19.74 -5.67 -12.34
C ALA A 324 19.32 -6.49 -13.56
N GLN A 325 20.26 -7.29 -14.05
CA GLN A 325 20.07 -8.22 -15.15
C GLN A 325 20.84 -9.52 -14.85
N ASP A 326 20.28 -10.64 -15.29
CA ASP A 326 20.89 -11.98 -15.23
C ASP A 326 21.42 -12.39 -13.85
N ALA A 327 20.70 -12.02 -12.79
CA ALA A 327 21.03 -12.41 -11.43
C ALA A 327 20.55 -13.84 -11.14
N VAL A 328 21.46 -14.72 -10.75
CA VAL A 328 21.23 -16.11 -10.40
C VAL A 328 21.03 -16.22 -8.89
N LEU A 329 19.86 -16.74 -8.49
CA LEU A 329 19.59 -17.11 -7.10
C LEU A 329 19.77 -18.61 -6.93
N ASP A 330 20.69 -19.00 -6.05
CA ASP A 330 20.98 -20.37 -5.67
C ASP A 330 20.74 -20.53 -4.16
N PRO A 331 19.64 -21.18 -3.75
CA PRO A 331 19.33 -21.37 -2.34
C PRO A 331 20.29 -22.32 -1.63
N GLY A 332 21.20 -22.99 -2.35
CA GLY A 332 22.22 -23.87 -1.81
C GLY A 332 21.68 -25.25 -1.49
N GLN A 333 21.55 -26.10 -2.49
CA GLN A 333 21.42 -27.56 -2.31
C GLN A 333 22.83 -28.17 -2.40
N GLY A 334 23.63 -28.12 -1.32
CA GLY A 334 25.00 -28.66 -1.28
C GLY A 334 25.88 -28.10 -0.14
N GLN A 335 27.10 -28.62 0.03
CA GLN A 335 28.02 -28.23 1.13
C GLN A 335 28.66 -26.82 1.01
N GLY A 336 28.21 -25.99 0.07
CA GLY A 336 28.72 -24.63 -0.13
C GLY A 336 27.99 -23.61 0.74
N GLN A 337 28.72 -22.66 1.34
CA GLN A 337 28.08 -21.51 1.99
C GLN A 337 27.43 -20.59 0.93
N VAL A 338 26.15 -20.29 1.12
CA VAL A 338 25.42 -19.29 0.33
C VAL A 338 25.57 -17.89 0.96
N LYS A 339 25.50 -16.86 0.13
CA LYS A 339 25.57 -15.46 0.57
C LYS A 339 24.32 -14.66 0.19
N VAL A 340 24.26 -13.43 0.69
CA VAL A 340 23.27 -12.42 0.33
C VAL A 340 24.03 -11.16 -0.08
N ASP A 341 23.74 -10.64 -1.27
CA ASP A 341 24.50 -9.53 -1.87
C ASP A 341 23.61 -8.67 -2.77
N GLN A 342 24.16 -7.61 -3.36
CA GLN A 342 23.45 -6.86 -4.39
C GLN A 342 23.16 -7.74 -5.61
N CYS A 343 22.01 -7.59 -6.26
CA CYS A 343 21.62 -8.44 -7.39
C CYS A 343 22.63 -8.38 -8.55
N SER A 344 23.30 -7.24 -8.77
CA SER A 344 24.39 -7.09 -9.76
C SER A 344 25.63 -7.95 -9.46
N LYS A 345 25.81 -8.42 -8.22
CA LYS A 345 26.90 -9.30 -7.79
C LYS A 345 26.48 -10.76 -7.71
N CYS A 346 25.21 -11.05 -7.92
CA CYS A 346 24.66 -12.40 -7.91
C CYS A 346 24.62 -12.98 -9.32
N VAL A 347 25.73 -12.92 -10.05
CA VAL A 347 25.83 -13.42 -11.43
C VAL A 347 26.69 -14.69 -11.50
N GLY A 348 26.43 -15.56 -12.47
CA GLY A 348 27.16 -16.82 -12.62
C GLY A 348 27.07 -17.72 -11.38
N ASN A 349 28.21 -18.20 -10.88
CA ASN A 349 28.30 -19.12 -9.73
C ASN A 349 28.44 -18.41 -8.37
N ALA A 350 27.87 -17.20 -8.22
CA ALA A 350 28.01 -16.37 -7.01
C ALA A 350 27.36 -16.97 -5.74
N ARG A 351 26.53 -18.02 -5.87
CA ARG A 351 25.83 -18.72 -4.77
C ARG A 351 25.03 -17.78 -3.86
N CYS A 352 24.26 -16.88 -4.46
CA CYS A 352 23.37 -15.99 -3.73
C CYS A 352 22.04 -16.68 -3.41
N ALA A 353 21.72 -16.90 -2.13
CA ALA A 353 20.40 -17.40 -1.76
C ALA A 353 19.30 -16.34 -1.89
N ALA A 354 19.70 -15.07 -1.77
CA ALA A 354 18.88 -13.90 -1.97
C ALA A 354 19.75 -12.75 -2.48
N CYS A 355 19.12 -11.74 -3.07
CA CYS A 355 19.79 -10.51 -3.44
C CYS A 355 18.94 -9.28 -3.12
N TYR A 356 19.57 -8.10 -3.14
CA TYR A 356 18.86 -6.84 -2.96
C TYR A 356 19.25 -5.79 -4.00
N VAL A 357 18.37 -4.81 -4.12
CA VAL A 357 18.56 -3.60 -4.94
C VAL A 357 18.01 -2.40 -4.18
N THR A 358 18.45 -1.21 -4.57
CA THR A 358 17.91 0.05 -4.07
C THR A 358 17.23 0.75 -5.24
N PRO A 359 15.89 0.77 -5.30
CA PRO A 359 15.18 1.48 -6.35
C PRO A 359 15.46 2.99 -6.30
N PRO A 360 15.43 3.69 -7.45
CA PRO A 360 15.50 5.13 -7.48
C PRO A 360 14.42 5.79 -6.61
N PRO A 361 14.69 6.99 -6.04
CA PRO A 361 13.67 7.75 -5.36
C PRO A 361 12.46 7.99 -6.29
N GLY A 362 11.25 7.78 -5.79
CA GLY A 362 10.03 7.96 -6.59
C GLY A 362 9.61 6.72 -7.40
N SER A 363 10.27 5.57 -7.24
CA SER A 363 9.78 4.30 -7.81
C SER A 363 8.49 3.79 -7.14
N LEU A 364 7.44 3.56 -7.94
CA LEU A 364 6.10 3.16 -7.46
C LEU A 364 5.99 1.65 -7.25
N PHE A 365 6.57 0.88 -8.17
CA PHE A 365 6.62 -0.58 -8.10
C PHE A 365 7.85 -1.08 -8.84
N MET A 366 8.17 -2.34 -8.59
CA MET A 366 9.20 -3.08 -9.28
C MET A 366 8.61 -4.29 -9.99
N VAL A 367 9.24 -4.65 -11.09
CA VAL A 367 8.91 -5.81 -11.90
C VAL A 367 10.14 -6.70 -11.91
N VAL A 368 9.98 -7.91 -11.38
CA VAL A 368 11.01 -8.93 -11.37
C VAL A 368 10.65 -9.97 -12.42
N TRP A 369 11.51 -10.06 -13.43
CA TRP A 369 11.38 -11.00 -14.53
C TRP A 369 12.23 -12.22 -14.22
N VAL A 370 11.59 -13.37 -14.05
CA VAL A 370 12.28 -14.60 -13.64
C VAL A 370 12.00 -15.69 -14.64
N GLU A 371 13.06 -16.38 -15.05
CA GLU A 371 12.95 -17.59 -15.85
C GLU A 371 13.24 -18.83 -15.02
N ARG A 372 12.66 -19.94 -15.44
CA ARG A 372 12.89 -21.27 -14.86
C ARG A 372 14.02 -21.99 -15.59
N ASN A 373 14.85 -22.75 -14.88
CA ASN A 373 15.92 -23.51 -15.51
C ASN A 373 15.43 -24.80 -16.21
N SER A 374 16.32 -25.42 -16.99
CA SER A 374 16.05 -26.68 -17.71
C SER A 374 15.70 -27.87 -16.81
N GLN A 375 15.91 -27.77 -15.50
CA GLN A 375 15.58 -28.78 -14.50
C GLN A 375 14.22 -28.54 -13.83
N GLY A 376 13.52 -27.45 -14.16
CA GLY A 376 12.31 -27.02 -13.45
C GLY A 376 11.00 -27.77 -13.76
N GLY A 377 11.05 -28.95 -14.41
CA GLY A 377 9.90 -29.84 -14.61
C GLY A 377 8.65 -29.20 -15.25
N ASN A 378 7.59 -28.98 -14.46
CA ASN A 378 6.30 -28.40 -14.89
C ASN A 378 6.11 -26.93 -14.48
N ALA A 379 7.12 -26.28 -13.90
CA ALA A 379 6.99 -24.87 -13.56
C ALA A 379 6.96 -23.99 -14.82
N PRO A 380 6.38 -22.78 -14.74
CA PRO A 380 6.30 -21.87 -15.89
C PRO A 380 7.69 -21.50 -16.40
N GLU A 381 7.84 -21.37 -17.72
CA GLU A 381 9.12 -21.00 -18.33
C GLU A 381 9.56 -19.58 -17.91
N GLY A 382 8.60 -18.67 -17.75
CA GLY A 382 8.81 -17.32 -17.22
C GLY A 382 7.74 -16.94 -16.21
N THR A 383 8.11 -16.14 -15.22
CA THR A 383 7.17 -15.54 -14.28
C THR A 383 7.52 -14.09 -14.01
N MET A 384 6.48 -13.28 -13.81
CA MET A 384 6.59 -11.89 -13.40
C MET A 384 6.13 -11.76 -11.96
N VAL A 385 6.97 -11.16 -11.12
CA VAL A 385 6.62 -10.76 -9.75
C VAL A 385 6.62 -9.25 -9.68
N ILE A 386 5.50 -8.66 -9.25
CA ILE A 386 5.36 -7.22 -9.09
C ILE A 386 5.43 -6.87 -7.62
N ILE A 387 6.46 -6.12 -7.24
CA ILE A 387 6.70 -5.70 -5.86
C ILE A 387 6.25 -4.24 -5.74
N PRO A 388 5.12 -3.95 -5.09
CA PRO A 388 4.72 -2.57 -4.83
C PRO A 388 5.73 -1.91 -3.88
N LEU A 389 6.26 -0.75 -4.26
CA LEU A 389 7.22 0.05 -3.48
C LEU A 389 6.57 1.25 -2.82
N ALA A 390 5.51 1.73 -3.44
CA ALA A 390 4.47 2.46 -2.74
C ALA A 390 3.48 1.44 -2.15
N PRO A 391 2.89 1.70 -0.98
CA PRO A 391 1.72 0.95 -0.56
C PRO A 391 0.69 1.12 -1.68
N THR A 392 0.17 0.01 -2.23
CA THR A 392 -1.17 0.08 -2.80
C THR A 392 -2.00 0.75 -1.72
N PRO A 393 -2.62 1.92 -1.96
CA PRO A 393 -3.40 2.56 -0.93
C PRO A 393 -4.33 1.49 -0.40
N PRO A 394 -4.27 1.18 0.91
CA PRO A 394 -5.18 0.20 1.44
C PRO A 394 -6.56 0.74 1.09
N LYS A 395 -7.31 -0.04 0.30
CA LYS A 395 -8.68 0.33 -0.09
C LYS A 395 -9.56 0.52 1.14
N ALA A 396 -9.11 -0.02 2.28
CA ALA A 396 -9.65 0.18 3.61
C ALA A 396 -8.82 1.22 4.40
N PRO A 397 -9.44 1.97 5.32
CA PRO A 397 -8.73 2.86 6.22
C PRO A 397 -7.65 2.12 7.03
N VAL A 398 -6.45 2.70 7.14
CA VAL A 398 -5.48 2.28 8.16
C VAL A 398 -5.90 2.88 9.48
N ARG A 399 -5.94 2.07 10.54
CA ARG A 399 -6.28 2.52 11.88
C ARG A 399 -5.24 2.04 12.88
N VAL A 400 -4.72 2.96 13.69
CA VAL A 400 -3.81 2.69 14.79
C VAL A 400 -4.45 3.19 16.08
N ASP A 401 -4.62 2.31 17.06
CA ASP A 401 -5.26 2.60 18.34
C ASP A 401 -4.24 2.38 19.47
N THR A 402 -3.72 3.44 20.10
CA THR A 402 -2.74 3.25 21.20
C THR A 402 -3.39 2.75 22.49
N TRP A 403 -4.65 3.09 22.71
CA TRP A 403 -5.43 2.66 23.88
C TRP A 403 -5.59 1.13 23.95
N ARG A 404 -5.52 0.41 22.82
CA ARG A 404 -5.51 -1.05 22.81
C ARG A 404 -4.26 -1.62 23.49
N CYS A 405 -3.13 -0.92 23.45
CA CYS A 405 -1.93 -1.34 24.18
C CYS A 405 -2.07 -1.21 25.70
N ARG A 406 -3.06 -0.45 26.20
CA ARG A 406 -3.46 -0.49 27.61
C ARG A 406 -4.38 -1.67 27.96
N GLY A 407 -4.71 -2.54 27.00
CA GLY A 407 -5.65 -3.65 27.18
C GLY A 407 -7.12 -3.24 27.09
N LEU A 408 -7.42 -2.00 26.67
CA LEU A 408 -8.80 -1.55 26.49
C LEU A 408 -9.40 -2.17 25.23
N GLN A 409 -10.66 -2.59 25.33
CA GLN A 409 -11.41 -3.17 24.21
C GLN A 409 -12.21 -2.13 23.41
N SER A 410 -12.38 -0.92 23.96
CA SER A 410 -13.10 0.20 23.34
C SER A 410 -12.31 1.50 23.54
N PRO A 411 -12.50 2.51 22.67
CA PRO A 411 -11.91 3.82 22.86
C PRO A 411 -12.26 4.42 24.23
N PRO A 412 -11.34 5.17 24.87
CA PRO A 412 -11.62 5.81 26.15
C PRO A 412 -12.85 6.73 26.06
N GLN A 413 -13.78 6.60 27.01
CA GLN A 413 -14.93 7.49 27.16
C GLN A 413 -14.51 8.72 27.98
N THR A 414 -13.68 9.58 27.40
CA THR A 414 -13.02 10.71 28.09
C THR A 414 -13.08 12.00 27.26
N GLN A 415 -12.45 13.09 27.76
CA GLN A 415 -12.24 14.29 26.94
C GLN A 415 -11.42 13.93 25.70
N SER A 416 -11.91 14.33 24.52
CA SER A 416 -11.22 14.06 23.25
C SER A 416 -11.12 15.31 22.37
N ALA A 417 -10.06 15.40 21.58
CA ALA A 417 -9.93 16.36 20.50
C ALA A 417 -9.58 15.64 19.20
N VAL A 418 -10.10 16.14 18.07
CA VAL A 418 -9.88 15.56 16.75
C VAL A 418 -9.14 16.57 15.88
N ALA A 419 -8.00 16.17 15.35
CA ALA A 419 -7.26 16.92 14.34
C ALA A 419 -7.32 16.19 13.00
N THR A 420 -7.46 16.93 11.90
CA THR A 420 -7.47 16.36 10.56
C THR A 420 -6.49 17.09 9.65
N ARG A 421 -5.91 16.36 8.68
CA ARG A 421 -5.01 16.92 7.67
C ARG A 421 -5.06 16.08 6.40
N VAL A 422 -4.93 16.73 5.25
CA VAL A 422 -4.68 16.02 3.99
C VAL A 422 -3.18 15.88 3.78
N VAL A 423 -2.77 14.66 3.43
CA VAL A 423 -1.39 14.25 3.35
C VAL A 423 -1.16 13.44 2.08
N ASP A 424 -0.02 13.68 1.44
CA ASP A 424 0.36 12.94 0.25
C ASP A 424 1.30 11.80 0.62
N SER A 425 1.14 10.66 -0.04
CA SER A 425 2.23 9.70 -0.20
C SER A 425 2.75 9.79 -1.63
N GLN A 426 3.72 8.95 -1.96
CA GLN A 426 4.23 8.86 -3.32
C GLN A 426 3.16 8.45 -4.35
N ALA A 427 2.18 7.62 -3.98
CA ALA A 427 1.21 7.03 -4.91
C ALA A 427 -0.26 7.41 -4.65
N ALA A 428 -0.57 7.95 -3.47
CA ALA A 428 -1.94 8.25 -3.07
C ALA A 428 -2.03 9.42 -2.09
N THR A 429 -3.15 10.14 -2.11
CA THR A 429 -3.48 11.18 -1.14
C THR A 429 -4.45 10.65 -0.08
N TYR A 430 -4.19 10.95 1.19
CA TYR A 430 -5.00 10.50 2.33
C TYR A 430 -5.56 11.67 3.13
N ALA A 431 -6.75 11.47 3.70
CA ALA A 431 -7.19 12.19 4.87
C ALA A 431 -6.65 11.48 6.12
N ALA A 432 -5.81 12.17 6.87
CA ALA A 432 -5.37 11.77 8.19
C ALA A 432 -6.28 12.39 9.25
N GLU A 433 -6.71 11.58 10.20
CA GLU A 433 -7.54 11.96 11.34
C GLU A 433 -6.89 11.41 12.60
N LEU A 434 -6.53 12.28 13.55
CA LEU A 434 -6.02 11.88 14.85
C LEU A 434 -7.01 12.31 15.92
N THR A 435 -7.52 11.33 16.66
CA THR A 435 -8.32 11.55 17.86
C THR A 435 -7.41 11.38 19.07
N LEU A 436 -7.20 12.47 19.82
CA LEU A 436 -6.48 12.49 21.07
C LEU A 436 -7.48 12.32 22.22
N TYR A 437 -7.25 11.34 23.08
CA TYR A 437 -7.99 11.12 24.32
C TYR A 437 -7.14 11.59 25.49
N LYS A 438 -7.74 12.33 26.41
CA LYS A 438 -7.13 12.74 27.68
C LYS A 438 -7.84 12.06 28.83
N TRP A 439 -7.09 11.36 29.67
CA TRP A 439 -7.55 10.78 30.92
C TRP A 439 -7.77 11.88 31.97
N PRO A 440 -8.79 11.73 32.84
CA PRO A 440 -9.07 12.68 33.91
C PRO A 440 -7.94 12.84 34.91
#